data_AF-A0A6M0RDP3-F1
#
_entry.id   AF-A0A6M0RDP3-F1
#
_cell.length_a   1.000
_cell.length_b   1.000
_cell.length_c   1.000
_cell.angle_alpha   90.00
_cell.angle_beta   90.00
_cell.angle_gamma   90.00
#
_symmetry.space_group_name_H-M   'P 1'
#
loop_
_entity.id
_entity.type
_entity.pdbx_description
1 polymer ?
#
loop_
_entity_poly.entity_id
_entity_poly.type
_entity_poly.pdbx_seq_one_letter_code
_entity_poly.pdbx_strand_id
1 'polypeptide(L)'
;MSTQQTINSLMEILGELGIPPDKMKPSSLIYKDLQLDSTEVVEFSLALKRHFGVGVKLETRQDKTLEEVSTLVDLAKAQDAG
;
A
#
# COMPACT_ATOMS: atom_id res chain seq x y z
N MET A 1 15.10 -3.61 7.75
CA MET A 1 13.97 -4.57 7.70
C MET A 1 13.54 -4.69 6.25
N SER A 2 13.25 -5.89 5.75
CA SER A 2 13.24 -6.16 4.31
C SER A 2 11.95 -5.72 3.62
N THR A 3 12.07 -5.10 2.44
CA THR A 3 10.97 -4.65 1.56
C THR A 3 9.91 -5.73 1.30
N GLN A 4 10.30 -7.02 1.31
CA GLN A 4 9.37 -8.14 1.19
C GLN A 4 8.31 -8.22 2.30
N GLN A 5 8.66 -7.86 3.54
CA GLN A 5 7.68 -7.92 4.64
C GLN A 5 6.61 -6.85 4.44
N THR A 6 7.02 -5.66 4.00
CA THR A 6 6.11 -4.57 3.67
C THR A 6 5.17 -4.96 2.53
N ILE A 7 5.69 -5.56 1.46
CA ILE A 7 4.87 -6.06 0.34
C ILE A 7 3.87 -7.11 0.81
N ASN A 8 4.29 -8.06 1.66
CA ASN A 8 3.39 -9.10 2.14
C ASN A 8 2.23 -8.51 2.97
N SER A 9 2.51 -7.61 3.91
CA SER A 9 1.46 -6.94 4.66
C SER A 9 0.58 -6.02 3.80
N LEU A 10 1.14 -5.35 2.77
CA LEU A 10 0.32 -4.63 1.77
C LEU A 10 -0.65 -5.59 1.08
N MET A 11 -0.17 -6.76 0.67
CA MET A 11 -1.00 -7.78 0.04
C MET A 11 -2.08 -8.33 0.97
N GLU A 12 -1.77 -8.52 2.26
CA GLU A 12 -2.78 -8.91 3.25
C GLU A 12 -3.87 -7.85 3.40
N ILE A 13 -3.50 -6.57 3.56
CA ILE A 13 -4.48 -5.47 3.69
C ILE A 13 -5.36 -5.39 2.43
N LEU A 14 -4.77 -5.50 1.24
CA LEU A 14 -5.54 -5.53 -0.01
C LEU A 14 -6.44 -6.77 -0.07
N GLY A 15 -5.98 -7.90 0.46
CA GLY A 15 -6.77 -9.13 0.59
C GLY A 15 -8.00 -8.93 1.48
N GLU A 16 -7.84 -8.23 2.61
CA GLU A 16 -8.93 -7.86 3.51
C GLU A 16 -9.92 -6.88 2.88
N LEU A 17 -9.44 -6.01 1.98
CA LEU A 17 -10.30 -5.13 1.17
C LEU A 17 -11.09 -5.88 0.09
N GLY A 18 -10.79 -7.16 -0.15
CA GLY A 18 -11.48 -8.00 -1.14
C GLY A 18 -10.73 -8.14 -2.46
N ILE A 19 -9.48 -7.70 -2.52
CA ILE A 19 -8.66 -7.78 -3.73
C ILE A 19 -7.95 -9.13 -3.74
N PRO A 20 -7.98 -9.87 -4.86
CA PRO A 20 -7.34 -11.18 -4.92
C PRO A 20 -5.81 -11.03 -5.06
N PRO A 21 -5.01 -11.88 -4.39
CA PRO A 21 -3.55 -11.84 -4.47
C PRO A 21 -3.03 -12.10 -5.89
N ASP A 22 -3.82 -12.76 -6.74
CA ASP A 22 -3.51 -13.01 -8.15
C ASP A 22 -3.38 -11.72 -8.97
N LYS A 23 -4.10 -10.66 -8.56
CA LYS A 23 -3.99 -9.32 -9.14
C LYS A 23 -2.96 -8.43 -8.44
N MET A 24 -2.48 -8.82 -7.26
CA MET A 24 -1.48 -8.06 -6.53
C MET A 24 -0.09 -8.40 -7.05
N LYS A 25 0.39 -7.63 -8.03
CA LYS A 25 1.79 -7.69 -8.45
C LYS A 25 2.53 -6.46 -7.96
N PRO A 26 3.84 -6.54 -7.68
CA PRO A 26 4.64 -5.38 -7.29
C PRO A 26 4.56 -4.25 -8.34
N SER A 27 4.43 -4.61 -9.61
CA SER A 27 4.25 -3.69 -10.75
C SER A 27 2.79 -3.33 -11.05
N SER A 28 1.81 -3.87 -10.30
CA SER A 28 0.39 -3.53 -10.45
C SER A 28 0.11 -2.14 -9.90
N LEU A 29 -0.69 -1.39 -10.64
CA LEU A 29 -1.14 -0.05 -10.30
C LEU A 29 -2.33 -0.09 -9.34
N ILE A 30 -2.26 0.70 -8.27
CA ILE A 30 -3.31 0.83 -7.24
C ILE A 30 -4.65 1.22 -7.85
N TYR A 31 -4.70 2.25 -8.71
CA TYR A 31 -5.98 2.66 -9.31
C TYR A 31 -6.29 1.93 -10.61
N LYS A 32 -5.29 1.68 -11.46
CA LYS A 32 -5.54 1.14 -12.80
C LYS A 32 -5.65 -0.39 -12.87
N ASP A 33 -4.88 -1.11 -12.05
CA ASP A 33 -4.82 -2.58 -12.09
C ASP A 33 -5.67 -3.22 -10.98
N LEU A 34 -5.55 -2.66 -9.76
CA LEU A 34 -6.33 -3.09 -8.60
C LEU A 34 -7.71 -2.45 -8.56
N GLN A 35 -7.95 -1.42 -9.40
CA GLN A 35 -9.24 -0.72 -9.51
C GLN A 35 -9.77 -0.21 -8.16
N LEU A 36 -8.87 0.20 -7.27
CA LEU A 36 -9.24 0.70 -5.95
C LEU A 36 -10.15 1.94 -6.08
N ASP A 37 -11.35 1.84 -5.53
CA ASP A 37 -12.28 2.95 -5.44
C ASP A 37 -11.82 3.98 -4.41
N SER A 38 -12.35 5.22 -4.47
CA SER A 38 -11.96 6.29 -3.53
C SER A 38 -12.12 5.89 -2.05
N THR A 39 -13.12 5.06 -1.73
CA THR A 39 -13.30 4.50 -0.38
C THR A 39 -12.19 3.51 -0.04
N GLU A 40 -11.85 2.61 -0.96
CA GLU A 40 -10.82 1.60 -0.72
C GLU A 40 -9.43 2.22 -0.60
N VAL A 41 -9.14 3.29 -1.34
CA VAL A 41 -7.88 4.03 -1.22
C VAL A 41 -7.73 4.67 0.17
N VAL A 42 -8.81 5.23 0.70
CA VAL A 42 -8.83 5.81 2.05
C VAL A 42 -8.68 4.70 3.11
N GLU A 43 -9.41 3.60 2.98
CA GLU A 43 -9.30 2.43 3.88
C GLU A 43 -7.89 1.83 3.83
N PHE A 44 -7.30 1.70 2.64
CA PHE A 44 -5.93 1.21 2.45
C PHE A 44 -4.90 2.15 3.10
N SER A 45 -5.04 3.46 2.90
CA SER A 45 -4.19 4.47 3.55
C SER A 45 -4.32 4.43 5.08
N LEU A 46 -5.53 4.18 5.59
CA LEU A 46 -5.79 4.08 7.02
C LEU A 46 -5.21 2.79 7.61
N ALA A 47 -5.37 1.67 6.91
CA ALA A 47 -4.83 0.37 7.29
C ALA A 47 -3.29 0.40 7.31
N LEU A 48 -2.66 1.05 6.35
CA LEU A 48 -1.22 1.30 6.34
C LEU A 48 -0.74 2.02 7.60
N LYS A 49 -1.44 3.09 7.97
CA LYS A 49 -1.14 3.84 9.20
C LYS A 49 -1.34 2.99 10.46
N ARG A 50 -2.34 2.11 10.48
CA ARG A 50 -2.57 1.20 11.63
C ARG A 50 -1.56 0.06 11.72
N HIS A 51 -1.19 -0.55 10.60
CA HIS A 51 -0.28 -1.70 10.55
C HIS A 51 1.19 -1.28 10.72
N PHE A 52 1.59 -0.22 10.02
CA PHE A 52 2.99 0.19 9.96
C PHE A 52 3.29 1.44 10.80
N GLY A 53 2.28 2.12 11.32
CA GLY A 53 2.42 3.39 12.02
C GLY A 53 2.60 4.59 11.08
N VAL A 54 2.65 4.39 9.76
CA VAL A 54 3.01 5.45 8.80
C VAL A 54 1.83 5.90 7.94
N GLY A 55 1.70 7.22 7.81
CA GLY A 55 0.67 7.83 6.96
C GLY A 55 1.11 7.95 5.51
N VAL A 56 0.94 6.91 4.71
CA VAL A 56 1.17 6.99 3.25
C VAL A 56 -0.06 7.53 2.55
N LYS A 57 0.12 8.59 1.76
CA LYS A 57 -0.95 9.21 0.97
C LYS A 57 -1.03 8.55 -0.40
N LEU A 58 -2.02 7.69 -0.58
CA LEU A 58 -2.32 7.05 -1.88
C LEU A 58 -3.29 7.88 -2.73
N GLU A 59 -3.98 8.85 -2.12
CA GLU A 59 -4.93 9.78 -2.77
C GLU A 59 -4.26 10.82 -3.69
N THR A 60 -3.01 10.59 -4.10
CA THR A 60 -2.31 11.49 -5.02
C THR A 60 -2.79 11.31 -6.46
N ARG A 61 -2.75 12.38 -7.26
CA ARG A 61 -3.06 12.36 -8.70
C ARG A 61 -2.22 11.37 -9.52
N GLN A 62 -1.18 10.80 -8.94
CA GLN A 62 -0.32 9.82 -9.59
C GLN A 62 -0.69 8.44 -9.12
N ASP A 63 -1.06 7.62 -10.09
CA ASP A 63 -1.24 6.18 -9.91
C ASP A 63 0.12 5.57 -9.51
N LYS A 64 0.14 4.86 -8.38
CA LYS A 64 1.35 4.24 -7.84
C LYS A 64 1.27 2.74 -7.96
N THR A 65 2.42 2.08 -8.04
CA THR A 65 2.49 0.62 -8.01
C THR A 65 2.61 0.11 -6.58
N LEU A 66 2.29 -1.16 -6.35
CA LEU A 66 2.51 -1.80 -5.04
C LEU A 66 3.96 -1.64 -4.54
N GLU A 67 4.93 -1.75 -5.46
CA GLU A 67 6.35 -1.61 -5.16
C GLU A 67 6.70 -0.17 -4.74
N GLU A 68 6.17 0.84 -5.44
CA GLU A 68 6.27 2.24 -5.04
C GLU A 68 5.68 2.47 -3.65
N VAL A 69 4.49 1.92 -3.37
CA VAL A 69 3.84 2.04 -2.06
C VAL A 69 4.70 1.38 -0.98
N SER A 70 5.25 0.19 -1.24
CA SER A 70 6.13 -0.49 -0.29
C SER A 70 7.40 0.31 0.02
N THR A 71 7.95 0.99 -0.99
CA THR A 71 9.11 1.86 -0.85
C THR A 71 8.75 3.09 -0.03
N LEU A 72 7.59 3.70 -0.27
CA LEU A 72 7.10 4.83 0.51
C LEU A 72 6.85 4.47 1.97
N VAL A 73 6.27 3.30 2.24
CA VAL A 73 6.07 2.80 3.61
C VAL A 73 7.41 2.59 4.31
N ASP A 74 8.39 1.98 3.63
CA ASP A 74 9.72 1.74 4.20
C ASP A 74 10.45 3.05 4.51
N LEU A 75 10.42 4.00 3.56
CA LEU A 75 10.97 5.35 3.74
C LEU A 75 10.27 6.08 4.89
N ALA A 76 8.93 6.05 4.95
CA ALA A 76 8.19 6.69 6.01
C ALA A 76 8.49 6.06 7.37
N LYS A 77 8.63 4.74 7.45
CA LYS A 77 9.02 4.03 8.68
C LYS A 77 10.42 4.44 9.13
N ALA A 78 11.34 4.62 8.19
CA ALA A 78 12.68 5.08 8.49
C ALA A 78 12.71 6.55 8.97
N GLN A 79 11.78 7.39 8.51
CA GLN A 79 11.69 8.80 8.90
C GLN A 79 10.93 9.05 10.21
N ASP A 80 9.92 8.24 10.54
CA ASP A 80 9.12 8.37 11.76
C ASP A 80 9.84 7.80 13.01
N ALA A 81 10.88 6.98 12.82
CA ALA A 81 11.72 6.44 13.88
C ALA A 81 12.84 7.42 14.36
N GLY A 82 12.72 8.71 14.04
CA GLY A 82 13.72 9.76 14.33
C GLY A 82 13.31 10.75 15.41
#